data_AF-A0A953TCM1-F1
#
_entry.id   AF-A0A953TCM1-F1
#
_cell.length_a   1.000
_cell.length_b   1.000
_cell.length_c   1.000
_cell.angle_alpha   90.00
_cell.angle_beta   90.00
_cell.angle_gamma   90.00
#
_symmetry.space_group_name_H-M   'P 1'
#
loop_
_entity.id
_entity.type
_entity.pdbx_description
1 polymer ?
#
loop_
_entity_poly.entity_id
_entity_poly.type
_entity_poly.pdbx_seq_one_letter_code
_entity_poly.pdbx_strand_id
1 'polypeptide(L)' 'MLSALLVALREGVEAALVVGIVLVYLNRTGRSALKSFVWAGVLAACAASLGAALLLERWAISQDGFEGLLMLLASVL' A
#
# COMPACT_ATOMS: atom_id res chain seq x y z
N MET A 1 -2.66 -14.21 14.84
CA MET A 1 -1.52 -13.28 14.64
C MET A 1 -0.50 -13.84 13.65
N LEU A 2 0.05 -15.04 13.86
CA LEU A 2 0.99 -15.66 12.90
C LEU A 2 0.45 -15.80 11.48
N SER A 3 -0.82 -16.18 11.31
CA SER A 3 -1.43 -16.32 9.97
C SER A 3 -1.44 -14.99 9.20
N ALA A 4 -1.76 -13.86 9.84
CA ALA A 4 -1.72 -12.54 9.22
C ALA A 4 -0.30 -12.13 8.81
N LEU A 5 0.70 -12.46 9.65
CA LEU A 5 2.11 -12.25 9.32
C LEU A 5 2.53 -13.07 8.09
N LEU A 6 2.14 -14.35 8.01
CA LEU A 6 2.45 -15.22 6.87
C LEU A 6 1.81 -14.72 5.57
N VAL A 7 0.59 -14.20 5.64
CA VAL A 7 -0.09 -13.59 4.49
C VAL A 7 0.65 -12.34 4.01
N ALA A 8 0.95 -11.42 4.92
CA ALA A 8 1.70 -10.20 4.59
C ALA A 8 3.09 -10.50 4.01
N LEU A 9 3.77 -11.53 4.54
CA LEU A 9 5.07 -11.95 4.02
C LEU A 9 4.95 -12.51 2.60
N ARG A 10 3.95 -13.36 2.34
CA ARG A 10 3.69 -13.90 1.00
C ARG A 10 3.42 -12.79 -0.01
N GLU A 11 2.52 -11.87 0.33
CA GLU A 11 2.15 -10.75 -0.54
C GLU A 11 3.35 -9.82 -0.80
N GLY A 12 4.16 -9.56 0.23
CA GLY A 12 5.39 -8.78 0.11
C GLY A 12 6.43 -9.46 -0.78
N VAL A 13 6.61 -10.78 -0.64
CA VAL A 13 7.53 -11.56 -1.49
C VAL A 13 7.05 -11.61 -2.94
N GLU A 14 5.75 -11.81 -3.18
CA GLU A 14 5.17 -11.77 -4.53
C GLU A 14 5.39 -10.40 -5.19
N ALA A 15 5.19 -9.30 -4.46
CA ALA A 15 5.46 -7.95 -4.96
C ALA A 15 6.95 -7.74 -5.29
N ALA A 16 7.85 -8.16 -4.40
CA ALA A 16 9.29 -8.07 -4.63
C ALA A 16 9.75 -8.90 -5.84
N LEU A 17 9.15 -10.09 -6.03
CA LEU A 17 9.40 -10.95 -7.18
C LEU A 17 9.01 -10.27 -8.49
N VAL A 18 7.81 -9.65 -8.56
CA VAL A 18 7.34 -8.94 -9.75
C VAL A 18 8.29 -7.78 -10.11
N VAL A 19 8.68 -6.96 -9.14
CA VAL A 19 9.64 -5.85 -9.35
C VAL A 19 10.99 -6.39 -9.82
N GLY A 20 11.47 -7.48 -9.23
CA GLY A 20 12.71 -8.16 -9.62
C GLY A 20 12.68 -8.65 -11.07
N ILE A 21 11.59 -9.29 -11.49
CA ILE A 21 11.41 -9.76 -12.88
C ILE A 21 11.48 -8.59 -13.86
N VAL A 22 10.80 -7.48 -13.56
CA VAL A 22 10.83 -6.27 -14.40
C VAL A 22 12.25 -5.70 -14.50
N LEU A 23 12.96 -5.59 -13.38
CA LEU A 23 14.34 -5.09 -13.36
C LEU A 23 15.30 -6.00 -14.16
N VAL A 24 15.18 -7.32 -13.99
CA VAL A 24 15.99 -8.31 -14.73
C VAL A 24 15.69 -8.23 -16.23
N TYR A 25 14.41 -8.11 -16.61
CA TYR A 25 13.99 -7.97 -18.00
C TYR A 25 14.58 -6.71 -18.66
N LEU A 26 14.53 -5.57 -17.96
CA LEU A 26 15.13 -4.32 -18.44
C LEU A 26 16.66 -4.41 -18.53
N ASN A 27 17.30 -5.15 -17.63
CA ASN A 27 18.73 -5.38 -17.70
C ASN A 27 19.10 -6.26 -18.91
N ARG A 28 18.34 -7.32 -19.18
CA ARG A 28 18.57 -8.22 -20.32
C ARG A 28 18.36 -7.55 -21.67
N THR A 29 17.47 -6.58 -21.76
CA THR A 29 17.20 -5.84 -23.00
C THR A 29 18.16 -4.67 -23.25
N GLY A 30 19.19 -4.49 -22.41
CA GLY A 30 20.18 -3.42 -22.54
C GLY A 30 19.63 -2.00 -22.26
N ARG A 31 18.36 -1.89 -21.87
CA ARG A 31 17.67 -0.62 -21.62
C ARG A 31 17.83 -0.17 -20.18
N SER A 32 19.08 0.00 -19.75
CA SER A 32 19.41 0.37 -18.37
C SER A 32 18.84 1.72 -17.94
N ALA A 33 18.58 2.63 -18.87
CA ALA A 33 17.94 3.92 -18.60
C ALA A 33 16.53 3.78 -17.99
N LEU A 34 15.77 2.73 -18.36
CA LEU A 34 14.43 2.50 -17.83
C LEU A 34 14.41 1.92 -16.41
N LYS A 35 15.55 1.42 -15.90
CA LYS A 35 15.63 0.93 -14.52
C LYS A 35 15.33 2.04 -13.50
N SER A 36 15.72 3.28 -13.82
CA SER A 36 15.44 4.44 -12.96
C SER A 36 13.94 4.70 -12.84
N PHE A 37 13.16 4.49 -13.90
CA PHE A 37 11.70 4.60 -13.86
C PHE A 37 11.05 3.52 -12.98
N VAL A 38 11.58 2.30 -12.98
CA VAL A 38 11.08 1.23 -12.08
C VAL A 38 11.34 1.59 -10.63
N TRP A 39 12.55 2.03 -10.30
CA TRP A 39 12.88 2.49 -8.94
C TRP A 39 12.07 3.72 -8.52
N ALA A 40 11.83 4.66 -9.44
CA ALA A 40 10.95 5.80 -9.20
C ALA A 40 9.51 5.34 -8.92
N GLY A 41 9.01 4.33 -9.65
CA GLY A 41 7.70 3.73 -9.39
C GLY A 41 7.60 3.07 -8.02
N VAL A 42 8.63 2.33 -7.60
CA VAL A 42 8.68 1.72 -6.25
C VAL A 42 8.68 2.80 -5.16
N LEU A 43 9.52 3.83 -5.31
CA LEU A 43 9.54 4.97 -4.37
C LEU A 43 8.20 5.71 -4.33
N ALA A 44 7.57 5.94 -5.49
CA ALA A 44 6.27 6.56 -5.57
C ALA A 44 5.18 5.72 -4.89
N ALA A 45 5.20 4.40 -5.06
CA ALA A 45 4.27 3.49 -4.38
C ALA A 45 4.46 3.52 -2.86
N CYS A 46 5.71 3.51 -2.38
CA CYS A 46 5.99 3.68 -0.95
C CYS A 46 5.49 5.04 -0.44
N ALA A 47 5.83 6.13 -1.12
CA ALA A 47 5.39 7.48 -0.76
C ALA A 47 3.86 7.62 -0.79
N ALA A 48 3.18 7.00 -1.75
CA ALA A 48 1.72 6.97 -1.82
C ALA A 48 1.10 6.16 -0.68
N SER A 49 1.71 5.03 -0.29
CA SER A 49 1.27 4.23 0.85
C SER A 49 1.39 5.01 2.17
N LEU A 50 2.56 5.63 2.41
CA LEU A 50 2.76 6.53 3.55
C LEU A 50 1.83 7.74 3.50
N GLY A 51 1.67 8.35 2.33
CA GLY A 51 0.76 9.45 2.10
C GLY A 51 -0.67 9.07 2.41
N ALA A 52 -1.13 7.90 1.97
CA ALA A 52 -2.44 7.36 2.29
C ALA A 52 -2.58 7.09 3.79
N ALA A 53 -1.57 6.54 4.47
CA ALA A 53 -1.60 6.33 5.91
C ALA A 53 -1.75 7.66 6.67
N LEU A 54 -0.96 8.67 6.32
CA LEU A 54 -1.07 10.01 6.88
C LEU A 54 -2.40 10.68 6.53
N LEU A 55 -2.90 10.48 5.31
CA LEU A 55 -4.20 11.00 4.90
C LEU A 55 -5.30 10.33 5.70
N LEU A 56 -5.27 9.02 5.90
CA LEU A 56 -6.23 8.28 6.72
C LEU A 56 -6.13 8.64 8.20
N GLU A 57 -4.95 8.99 8.71
CA GLU A 57 -4.77 9.48 10.07
C GLU A 57 -5.33 10.91 10.22
N ARG A 58 -5.06 11.78 9.23
CA ARG A 58 -5.52 13.18 9.23
C ARG A 58 -7.00 13.32 8.88
N TRP A 59 -7.48 12.46 8.00
CA TRP A 59 -8.87 12.22 7.63
C TRP A 59 -9.38 10.98 8.34
N ALA A 60 -8.88 10.69 9.55
CA ALA A 60 -9.58 9.80 10.47
C ALA A 60 -10.91 10.51 10.76
N ILE A 61 -11.83 10.29 9.83
CA ILE A 61 -13.15 10.88 9.66
C ILE A 61 -13.74 10.98 11.03
N SER A 62 -14.01 12.22 11.48
CA SER A 62 -14.83 12.59 12.63
C SER A 62 -15.38 11.39 13.37
N GLN A 63 -14.50 10.67 14.10
CA GLN A 63 -14.88 9.35 14.61
C GLN A 63 -16.03 9.56 15.60
N ASP A 64 -15.90 10.61 16.41
CA ASP A 64 -16.95 11.14 17.27
C ASP A 64 -18.28 11.43 16.55
N GLY A 65 -18.24 11.95 15.33
CA GLY A 65 -19.44 12.31 14.56
C GLY A 65 -20.12 11.11 13.90
N PHE A 66 -19.34 10.22 13.30
CA PHE A 66 -19.87 9.05 12.60
C PHE A 66 -20.26 7.94 13.59
N GLU A 67 -19.49 7.75 14.66
CA GLU A 67 -19.77 6.83 15.76
C GLU A 67 -21.00 7.30 16.57
N GLY A 68 -21.13 8.61 16.82
CA GLY A 68 -22.33 9.19 17.43
C GLY A 68 -23.61 9.00 16.60
N LEU A 69 -23.54 9.15 15.27
CA LEU A 69 -24.68 8.96 14.37
C LEU A 69 -25.04 7.48 14.21
N LEU A 70 -24.04 6.59 14.16
CA LEU A 70 -24.22 5.15 14.18
C LEU A 70 -24.87 4.67 15.49
N MET A 71 -24.47 5.20 16.64
CA MET A 71 -25.10 4.87 17.93
C MET A 71 -26.55 5.36 18.00
N LEU A 72 -26.86 6.56 17.49
CA LEU A 72 -28.24 7.03 17.41
C LEU A 72 -29.10 6.11 16.54
N LEU A 73 -28.60 5.71 15.36
CA LEU A 73 -29.30 4.77 14.48
C LEU A 73 -29.48 3.40 15.12
N ALA A 74 -28.44 2.87 15.79
CA ALA A 74 -28.48 1.58 16.47
C ALA A 74 -29.39 1.58 17.71
N SER A 75 -29.66 2.74 18.32
CA SER A 75 -30.60 2.85 19.44
C SER A 75 -32.07 2.91 19.01
N VAL A 76 -32.32 3.29 17.75
CA VAL A 76 -33.68 3.44 17.18
C VAL A 76 -34.12 2.19 16.40
N LEU A 77 -33.17 1.45 15.84
CA LEU A 77 -33.40 0.16 15.14
C LEU A 77 -33.44 -1.01 16.14
#